data_AF-A0A349PT17-F1
#
_entry.id   AF-A0A349PT17-F1
#
_cell.length_a   1.000
_cell.length_b   1.000
_cell.length_c   1.000
_cell.angle_alpha   90.00
_cell.angle_beta   90.00
_cell.angle_gamma   90.00
#
_symmetry.space_group_name_H-M   'P 1'
#
loop_
_entity.id
_entity.type
_entity.pdbx_description
1 polymer ?
#
loop_
_entity_poly.entity_id
_entity_poly.type
_entity_poly.pdbx_seq_one_letter_code
_entity_poly.pdbx_strand_id
1 'polypeptide(L)' 'GSQFFIMVADAPHLDGQYAAFGKITDNAQAAVDISRVNRDMFTDKPKKPQTIKSIRVDTQGVEYPAPEKH' A
#
# COMPACT_ATOMS: atom_id res chain seq x y z
N GLY A 1 -8.24 -0.36 12.21
CA GLY A 1 -6.95 0.14 11.71
C GLY A 1 -7.06 0.38 10.22
N SER A 2 -6.32 1.32 9.66
CA SER A 2 -6.37 1.70 8.23
C SER A 2 -5.01 1.66 7.53
N GLN A 3 -3.96 1.25 8.25
CA GLN A 3 -2.62 1.12 7.70
C GLN A 3 -2.50 -0.18 6.92
N PHE A 4 -1.81 -0.13 5.78
CA PHE A 4 -1.43 -1.28 4.97
C PHE A 4 -0.02 -1.04 4.41
N PHE A 5 0.60 -2.10 3.90
CA PHE A 5 1.90 -2.04 3.23
C PHE A 5 1.90 -2.92 1.97
N ILE A 6 2.86 -2.66 1.09
CA ILE A 6 3.06 -3.40 -0.16
C ILE A 6 4.43 -4.06 -0.07
N MET A 7 4.49 -5.37 -0.35
CA MET A 7 5.75 -6.09 -0.45
C MET A 7 6.39 -5.82 -1.82
N VAL A 8 7.65 -5.39 -1.84
CA VAL A 8 8.41 -5.15 -3.07
C VAL A 8 9.37 -6.30 -3.42
N ALA A 9 9.45 -7.29 -2.55
CA ALA A 9 10.22 -8.52 -2.70
C ALA A 9 9.58 -9.62 -1.84
N ASP A 10 9.99 -10.87 -2.04
CA ASP A 10 9.51 -12.01 -1.24
C ASP A 10 9.80 -11.80 0.24
N ALA A 11 8.77 -11.97 1.08
CA ALA A 11 8.87 -11.82 2.53
C ALA A 11 8.25 -13.02 3.28
N PRO A 12 8.81 -14.25 3.13
CA PRO A 12 8.22 -15.46 3.74
C PRO A 12 8.11 -15.39 5.28
N HIS A 13 8.94 -14.56 5.91
CA HIS A 13 8.90 -14.32 7.36
C HIS A 13 7.60 -13.65 7.82
N LEU A 14 6.78 -13.09 6.92
CA LEU A 14 5.49 -12.46 7.22
C LEU A 14 4.30 -13.40 7.03
N ASP A 15 4.53 -14.60 6.48
CA ASP A 15 3.47 -15.58 6.24
C ASP A 15 2.79 -15.98 7.56
N GLY A 16 1.45 -15.95 7.58
CA GLY A 16 0.65 -16.20 8.78
C GLY A 16 0.62 -15.04 9.80
N GLN A 17 1.45 -14.02 9.65
CA GLN A 17 1.46 -12.83 10.53
C GLN A 17 0.61 -11.68 9.98
N TYR A 18 0.49 -11.58 8.65
CA TYR A 18 -0.28 -10.53 7.98
C TYR A 18 -1.24 -11.12 6.95
N ALA A 19 -2.46 -10.59 6.90
CA ALA A 19 -3.46 -10.99 5.92
C ALA A 19 -3.17 -10.33 4.57
N ALA A 20 -2.77 -11.12 3.57
CA ALA A 20 -2.72 -10.66 2.19
C ALA A 20 -4.15 -10.48 1.66
N PHE A 21 -4.55 -9.24 1.34
CA PHE A 21 -5.89 -8.91 0.85
C PHE A 21 -5.92 -8.44 -0.61
N GLY A 22 -4.76 -8.32 -1.26
CA GLY A 22 -4.67 -7.86 -2.65
C GLY A 22 -3.26 -8.01 -3.24
N LYS A 23 -3.16 -7.79 -4.55
CA LYS A 23 -1.90 -7.74 -5.30
C LYS A 23 -1.93 -6.64 -6.34
N ILE A 24 -0.77 -6.08 -6.68
CA ILE A 24 -0.66 -5.14 -7.80
C ILE A 24 -0.87 -5.92 -9.11
N THR A 25 -1.80 -5.46 -9.92
CA THR A 25 -2.11 -6.06 -11.23
C THR A 25 -1.49 -5.30 -12.41
N ASP A 26 -1.13 -4.04 -12.21
CA ASP A 26 -0.50 -3.19 -13.23
C ASP A 26 0.54 -2.24 -12.58
N ASN A 27 1.62 -1.95 -13.30
CA ASN A 27 2.71 -1.06 -12.87
C ASN A 27 3.31 -1.38 -11.49
N ALA A 28 3.67 -2.64 -11.24
CA ALA A 28 4.35 -3.05 -10.00
C ALA A 28 5.70 -2.31 -9.76
N GLN A 29 6.35 -1.86 -10.84
CA GLN A 29 7.61 -1.11 -10.76
C GLN A 29 7.47 0.19 -9.95
N ALA A 30 6.31 0.84 -9.98
CA ALA A 30 6.08 2.05 -9.18
C ALA A 30 6.26 1.80 -7.67
N ALA A 31 5.87 0.63 -7.16
CA ALA A 31 6.06 0.28 -5.75
C ALA A 31 7.56 0.11 -5.42
N VAL A 32 8.32 -0.51 -6.33
CA VAL A 32 9.78 -0.66 -6.22
C VAL A 32 10.49 0.70 -6.27
N ASP A 33 10.04 1.60 -7.14
CA ASP A 33 10.63 2.94 -7.26
C ASP A 33 10.37 3.77 -6.00
N ILE A 34 9.15 3.70 -5.45
CA ILE A 34 8.78 4.31 -4.17
C ILE A 34 9.66 3.77 -3.04
N SER A 35 9.92 2.46 -2.98
CA SER A 35 10.74 1.87 -1.91
C SER A 35 12.23 2.26 -1.99
N ARG A 36 12.69 2.79 -3.12
CA ARG A 36 14.08 3.17 -3.37
C ARG A 36 14.36 4.67 -3.22
N VAL A 37 13.36 5.49 -2.91
CA VAL A 37 13.55 6.93 -2.74
C VAL A 37 14.46 7.25 -1.56
N ASN A 38 15.13 8.39 -1.62
CA ASN A 38 15.96 8.88 -0.52
C ASN A 38 15.15 9.01 0.76
N ARG A 39 15.60 8.35 1.82
CA ARG A 39 14.98 8.34 3.15
C ARG A 39 15.90 8.93 4.21
N ASP A 40 15.29 9.34 5.31
CA ASP A 40 15.99 9.66 6.54
C ASP A 40 16.56 8.38 7.17
N MET A 41 17.79 8.45 7.71
CA MET A 41 18.49 7.27 8.23
C MET A 41 18.04 6.84 9.62
N PHE A 42 17.41 7.74 10.39
CA PHE A 42 16.99 7.46 11.77
C PHE A 42 15.53 7.01 11.85
N THR A 43 14.69 7.51 10.93
CA THR A 43 13.23 7.29 10.95
C THR A 43 12.73 6.45 9.78
N ASP A 44 13.61 6.10 8.83
CA ASP A 44 13.27 5.41 7.58
C ASP A 44 12.21 6.10 6.71
N LYS A 45 11.83 7.34 7.06
CA LYS A 45 10.83 8.13 6.35
C LYS A 45 11.42 8.71 5.07
N PRO A 46 10.73 8.62 3.91
CA PRO A 46 11.12 9.33 2.70
C PRO A 46 11.36 10.82 2.94
N LYS A 47 12.50 11.35 2.47
CA LYS A 47 12.83 12.79 2.56
C LYS A 47 11.84 13.63 1.75
N LYS A 48 11.38 13.08 0.61
CA LYS A 48 10.27 13.61 -0.17
C LYS A 48 9.04 12.74 0.09
N PRO A 49 7.95 13.28 0.65
CA PRO A 49 6.74 12.49 0.93
C PRO A 49 6.18 11.83 -0.33
N GLN A 50 5.86 10.54 -0.23
CA GLN A 50 5.13 9.79 -1.26
C GLN A 50 3.69 9.66 -0.79
N THR A 51 2.77 10.42 -1.39
CA THR A 51 1.39 10.55 -0.93
C THR A 51 0.39 10.09 -1.98
N ILE A 52 -0.65 9.39 -1.53
CA ILE A 52 -1.79 9.04 -2.36
C ILE A 52 -2.62 10.31 -2.58
N LYS A 53 -2.75 10.76 -3.83
CA LYS A 53 -3.54 11.95 -4.18
C LYS A 53 -5.03 11.64 -4.31
N SER A 54 -5.36 10.46 -4.84
CA SER A 54 -6.72 10.01 -5.08
C SER A 54 -6.76 8.49 -5.12
N ILE A 55 -7.88 7.91 -4.71
CA ILE A 55 -8.17 6.48 -4.83
C ILE A 55 -9.49 6.35 -5.58
N ARG A 56 -9.54 5.44 -6.55
CA ARG A 56 -10.77 5.06 -7.23
C ARG A 56 -10.99 3.57 -7.01
N VAL A 57 -12.22 3.20 -6.69
CA VAL A 57 -12.64 1.81 -6.51
C VAL A 57 -13.62 1.47 -7.62
N ASP A 58 -13.35 0.41 -8.37
CA ASP A 58 -14.33 -0.20 -9.25
C ASP A 58 -15.16 -1.17 -8.41
N THR A 59 -16.44 -0.86 -8.24
CA THR A 59 -17.35 -1.66 -7.42
C THR A 59 -17.87 -2.90 -8.15
N GLN A 60 -17.51 -3.09 -9.43
CA GLN A 60 -17.92 -4.25 -10.24
C GLN A 60 -19.45 -4.47 -10.24
N GLY A 61 -20.22 -3.37 -10.20
CA GLY A 61 -21.68 -3.41 -10.17
C GLY A 61 -22.29 -3.71 -8.80
N VAL A 62 -21.48 -3.85 -7.75
CA VAL A 62 -21.94 -4.01 -6.36
C VAL A 62 -22.18 -2.63 -5.73
N GLU A 63 -23.28 -2.50 -4.99
CA GLU A 63 -23.56 -1.29 -4.20
C GLU A 63 -23.05 -1.48 -2.78
N TYR A 64 -22.26 -0.50 -2.31
CA TYR A 64 -21.68 -0.51 -0.95
C TYR A 64 -22.30 0.62 -0.14
N PRO A 65 -22.70 0.37 1.12
CA PRO A 65 -23.19 1.44 1.99
C PRO A 65 -22.09 2.47 2.24
N ALA A 66 -22.49 3.69 2.56
CA ALA A 66 -21.55 4.73 2.98
C ALA A 66 -20.74 4.25 4.19
N PRO A 67 -19.43 4.54 4.26
CA PRO A 67 -18.60 4.12 5.37
C PRO A 67 -19.05 4.79 6.67
N GLU A 68 -19.07 4.05 7.77
CA GLU A 68 -19.24 4.61 9.10
C GLU A 68 -18.04 5.49 9.46
N LYS A 69 -18.33 6.72 9.91
CA LYS A 69 -17.30 7.64 10.40
C LYS A 69 -17.31 7.59 11.93
N HIS A 70 -16.23 7.06 12.51
CA HIS A 70 -15.96 7.08 13.95
C HIS A 70 -14.87 8.10 14.26
#